data_AF-A0A5E8BJP6-F1
#
_entry.id   AF-A0A5E8BJP6-F1
#
_cell.length_a   1.000
_cell.length_b   1.000
_cell.length_c   1.000
_cell.angle_alpha   90.00
_cell.angle_beta   90.00
_cell.angle_gamma   90.00
#
_symmetry.space_group_name_H-M   'P 1'
#
loop_
_entity.id
_entity.type
_entity.pdbx_description
1 polymer ?
#
loop_
_entity_poly.entity_id
_entity_poly.type
_entity_poly.pdbx_seq_one_letter_code
_entity_poly.pdbx_strand_id
1 'polypeptide(L)' 'MAGHGPSTVNHDAAIERWYAMRENLADNFKFNRKSGRFVFLALGLVPAIMFYGAYKFAGQLDFTAKRRNQSIWRN' A
#
# COMPACT_ATOMS: atom_id res chain seq x y z
N MET A 1 10.82 -11.85 36.83
CA MET A 1 9.50 -12.50 36.76
C MET A 1 9.74 -14.00 36.86
N ALA A 2 9.32 -14.64 37.94
CA ALA A 2 9.52 -16.08 38.15
C ALA A 2 8.26 -16.83 37.71
N GLY A 3 8.25 -17.29 36.45
CA GLY A 3 7.25 -18.21 35.93
C GLY A 3 7.96 -19.51 35.54
N HIS A 4 7.77 -20.57 36.32
CA HIS A 4 8.24 -21.92 36.00
C HIS A 4 7.01 -22.81 35.80
N GLY A 5 6.59 -22.92 34.53
CA GLY A 5 5.60 -23.87 34.07
C GLY A 5 6.13 -24.56 32.80
N PRO A 6 5.69 -25.79 32.49
CA PRO A 6 6.08 -26.47 31.26
C PRO A 6 5.68 -25.61 30.05
N SER A 7 6.58 -25.47 29.08
CA SER A 7 6.31 -24.71 27.85
C SER A 7 5.11 -25.30 27.14
N THR A 8 4.05 -24.52 26.96
CA THR A 8 2.84 -24.92 26.21
C THR A 8 3.05 -24.85 24.70
N VAL A 9 4.12 -24.17 24.27
CA VAL A 9 4.49 -23.98 22.88
C VAL A 9 5.76 -24.76 22.58
N ASN A 10 5.71 -25.58 21.53
CA ASN A 10 6.89 -26.18 20.93
C ASN A 10 7.48 -25.17 19.97
N HIS A 11 8.56 -24.50 20.39
CA HIS A 11 9.26 -23.55 19.53
C HIS A 11 9.99 -24.31 18.40
N ASP A 12 9.65 -23.96 17.17
CA ASP A 12 10.38 -24.41 15.98
C ASP A 12 11.38 -23.32 15.59
N ALA A 13 12.67 -23.67 15.61
CA ALA A 13 13.75 -22.76 15.26
C ALA A 13 13.63 -22.19 13.83
N ALA A 14 13.02 -22.91 12.89
CA ALA A 14 12.81 -22.42 11.53
C ALA A 14 11.74 -21.32 11.49
N ILE A 15 10.67 -21.48 12.27
CA ILE A 15 9.58 -20.50 12.38
C ILE A 15 10.10 -19.22 13.04
N GLU A 16 10.82 -19.33 14.15
CA GLU A 16 11.42 -18.19 14.86
C GLU A 16 12.37 -17.40 13.95
N ARG A 17 13.21 -18.08 13.16
CA ARG A 17 14.11 -17.41 12.19
C ARG A 17 13.36 -16.70 11.08
N TRP A 18 12.28 -17.30 10.57
CA TRP A 18 11.45 -16.65 9.54
C TRP A 18 10.75 -15.41 10.10
N TYR A 19 10.22 -15.47 11.32
CA TYR A 19 9.67 -14.30 12.00
C TYR A 19 10.72 -13.21 12.17
N ALA A 20 11.88 -13.56 12.73
CA ALA A 20 12.99 -12.62 12.89
C ALA A 20 13.42 -11.99 11.55
N MET A 21 13.49 -12.76 10.46
CA MET A 21 13.79 -12.20 9.14
C MET A 21 12.74 -11.18 8.71
N ARG A 22 11.45 -11.47 8.89
CA ARG A 22 10.35 -10.59 8.48
C ARG A 22 10.29 -9.31 9.29
N GLU A 23 10.48 -9.41 10.59
CA GLU A 23 10.50 -8.25 11.49
C GLU A 23 11.67 -7.31 11.17
N ASN A 24 12.84 -7.87 10.86
CA ASN A 24 14.04 -7.11 10.53
C ASN A 24 14.14 -6.72 9.03
N LEU A 25 13.07 -6.85 8.24
CA LEU A 25 13.08 -6.52 6.81
C LEU A 25 13.40 -5.04 6.57
N ALA A 26 12.90 -4.15 7.41
CA ALA A 26 13.12 -2.71 7.29
C ALA A 26 14.58 -2.35 7.55
N ASP A 27 15.17 -2.90 8.62
CA ASP A 27 16.56 -2.65 9.01
C ASP A 27 17.56 -3.14 7.96
N ASN A 28 17.21 -4.21 7.24
CA ASN A 28 18.06 -4.80 6.21
C ASN A 28 17.69 -4.38 4.79
N PHE A 29 16.74 -3.47 4.62
CA PHE A 29 16.29 -3.03 3.30
C PHE A 29 17.41 -2.31 2.54
N LYS A 30 17.50 -2.56 1.23
CA LYS A 30 18.43 -1.85 0.33
C LYS A 30 17.73 -1.43 -0.96
N PHE A 31 18.00 -0.18 -1.36
CA PHE A 31 17.60 0.30 -2.67
C PHE A 31 18.42 -0.39 -3.76
N ASN A 32 17.73 -1.10 -4.64
CA ASN A 32 18.28 -1.72 -5.82
C ASN A 32 17.38 -1.42 -7.02
N ARG A 33 17.78 -1.87 -8.22
CA ARG A 33 17.03 -1.60 -9.45
C ARG A 33 15.58 -2.11 -9.42
N LYS A 34 15.28 -3.17 -8.65
CA LYS A 34 13.92 -3.70 -8.51
C LYS A 34 13.12 -2.91 -7.47
N SER A 35 13.64 -2.79 -6.24
CA SER A 35 12.95 -2.09 -5.15
C SER A 35 12.76 -0.60 -5.43
N GLY A 36 13.76 0.07 -6.02
CA GLY A 36 13.67 1.48 -6.39
C GLY A 36 12.60 1.76 -7.45
N ARG A 37 12.45 0.89 -8.46
CA ARG A 37 11.35 0.98 -9.45
C ARG A 37 9.99 0.84 -8.78
N PHE A 38 9.84 -0.14 -7.89
CA PHE A 38 8.60 -0.34 -7.16
C PHE A 38 8.25 0.88 -6.31
N VAL A 39 9.19 1.39 -5.52
CA VAL A 39 8.99 2.57 -4.67
C VAL A 39 8.62 3.80 -5.51
N PHE A 40 9.32 4.04 -6.61
CA PHE A 40 9.02 5.16 -7.52
C PHE A 40 7.61 5.05 -8.10
N LEU A 41 7.21 3.87 -8.56
CA LEU A 41 5.88 3.66 -9.13
C LEU A 41 4.78 3.81 -8.06
N ALA A 42 4.95 3.12 -6.93
CA ALA A 42 3.93 3.03 -5.89
C ALA A 42 3.74 4.34 -5.12
N LEU A 43 4.83 5.05 -4.82
CA LEU A 43 4.78 6.27 -4.00
C LEU A 43 4.89 7.56 -4.84
N GLY A 44 5.39 7.48 -6.07
CA GLY A 44 5.54 8.63 -6.95
C GLY A 44 4.50 8.65 -8.07
N LEU A 45 4.66 7.74 -9.04
CA LEU A 45 3.91 7.80 -10.29
C LEU A 45 2.41 7.61 -10.11
N VAL A 46 2.01 6.56 -9.36
CA VAL A 46 0.59 6.24 -9.17
C VAL A 46 -0.14 7.37 -8.44
N PRO A 47 0.33 7.87 -7.27
CA PRO A 47 -0.30 9.01 -6.61
C PRO A 47 -0.33 10.27 -7.48
N ALA A 48 0.74 10.56 -8.23
CA ALA A 48 0.79 11.74 -9.09
C ALA A 48 -0.26 11.70 -10.20
N ILE A 49 -0.45 10.56 -10.87
CA ILE A 49 -1.47 10.39 -11.91
C ILE A 49 -2.87 10.51 -11.30
N MET A 50 -3.12 9.88 -10.15
CA MET A 50 -4.41 9.97 -9.46
C MET A 50 -4.72 11.42 -9.08
N PHE A 51 -3.75 12.12 -8.51
CA PHE A 51 -3.90 13.52 -8.10
C PHE A 51 -4.16 14.43 -9.30
N TYR A 52 -3.40 14.26 -10.39
CA TYR A 52 -3.62 15.01 -11.63
C TYR A 52 -5.03 14.80 -12.19
N GLY A 53 -5.49 13.54 -12.25
CA GLY A 53 -6.84 13.21 -12.69
C GLY A 53 -7.90 13.84 -11.79
N ALA A 54 -7.73 13.73 -10.47
CA ALA A 54 -8.64 14.32 -9.50
C ALA A 54 -8.73 15.85 -9.69
N TYR A 55 -7.61 16.55 -9.80
CA TYR A 55 -7.61 18.00 -10.01
C TYR A 55 -8.20 18.42 -11.34
N LYS A 56 -7.87 17.71 -12.42
CA LYS A 56 -8.34 18.05 -13.76
C LYS A 56 -9.84 17.88 -13.91
N PHE A 57 -10.41 16.82 -13.33
CA PHE A 57 -11.82 16.46 -13.48
C PHE A 57 -12.68 16.84 -12.27
N ALA A 58 -12.09 17.43 -11.22
CA ALA A 58 -12.84 17.90 -10.05
C ALA A 58 -13.93 18.88 -10.47
N GLY A 59 -15.17 18.57 -10.11
CA GLY A 59 -16.33 19.42 -10.38
C GLY A 59 -16.76 19.49 -11.85
N GLN A 60 -16.05 18.82 -12.77
CA GLN A 60 -16.38 18.80 -14.20
C GLN A 60 -17.50 17.80 -14.53
N LEU A 61 -17.76 16.83 -13.66
CA LEU A 61 -18.80 15.83 -13.82
C LEU A 61 -19.96 16.12 -12.86
N ASP A 62 -21.17 16.22 -13.40
CA ASP A 62 -22.41 16.32 -12.65
C ASP A 62 -23.38 15.24 -13.14
N PHE A 63 -23.64 14.27 -12.27
CA PHE A 63 -24.56 13.16 -12.55
C PHE A 63 -25.97 13.43 -11.99
N THR A 64 -26.18 14.56 -11.31
CA THR A 64 -27.43 14.83 -10.61
C THR A 64 -28.56 15.02 -11.61
N ALA A 65 -29.59 14.16 -11.51
CA ALA A 65 -30.82 14.22 -12.30
C ALA A 65 -30.64 14.28 -13.84
N LYS A 66 -29.51 13.81 -14.38
CA LYS A 66 -29.26 13.76 -15.82
C LYS A 66 -30.14 12.69 -16.49
N ARG A 67 -30.79 13.05 -17.61
CA ARG A 67 -31.63 12.14 -18.42
C ARG A 67 -30.84 11.46 -19.54
N ARG A 68 -31.42 10.43 -20.16
CA ARG A 68 -30.87 9.80 -21.36
C ARG A 68 -30.62 10.86 -22.44
N ASN A 69 -29.44 10.81 -23.07
CA ASN A 69 -28.95 11.77 -24.07
C ASN A 69 -28.62 13.18 -23.54
N GLN A 70 -28.50 13.40 -22.22
CA GLN A 70 -27.99 14.65 -21.66
C GLN A 70 -26.51 14.55 -21.28
N SER A 71 -25.75 15.63 -21.47
CA SER A 71 -24.33 15.68 -21.11
C SER A 71 -24.15 15.69 -19.59
N ILE A 72 -23.22 14.86 -19.12
CA ILE A 72 -22.75 14.79 -17.73
C ILE A 72 -21.64 15.80 -17.44
N TRP A 73 -21.05 16.40 -18.47
CA TRP A 73 -20.05 17.45 -18.31
C TRP A 73 -20.72 18.75 -17.88
N ARG A 74 -20.11 19.43 -16.91
CA ARG A 74 -20.49 20.75 -16.44
C ARG A 74 -19.90 21.78 -17.40
N ASN A 75 -20.76 22.61 -18.00
CA ASN A 75 -20.35 23.74 -18.84
C ASN A 75 -19.81 24.89 -18.00
#